data_AF-A0A2I0ISF6-F1
#
_entry.id   AF-A0A2I0ISF6-F1
#
_cell.length_a   1.000
_cell.length_b   1.000
_cell.length_c   1.000
_cell.angle_alpha   90.00
_cell.angle_beta   90.00
_cell.angle_gamma   90.00
#
_symmetry.space_group_name_H-M   'P 1'
#
loop_
_entity.id
_entity.type
_entity.pdbx_description
1 polymer ?
#
loop_
_entity_poly.entity_id
_entity_poly.type
_entity_poly.pdbx_seq_one_letter_code
_entity_poly.pdbx_strand_id
1 'polypeptide(L)'
;MMTGLWFDLHRRGGTSGCSSAFEHVFVGEIKRRGEEEVSGFHNWLQFYLEEAKGRVDYQGYIFPRRRGQIPDSETQVLTIQFEWNGVLKSVSSTLVGVSPEFEVALYTLCFFVGQEDNHVQLGPYPVNIKCYRLGERIGSVFPISDC
;
A
#
# COMPACT_ATOMS: atom_id res chain seq x y z
N MET A 1 11.74 -16.89 9.84
CA MET A 1 11.35 -16.69 8.42
C MET A 1 10.50 -15.44 8.28
N MET A 2 9.28 -15.39 8.84
CA MET A 2 8.38 -14.21 8.77
C MET A 2 8.96 -12.94 9.40
N THR A 3 9.59 -13.05 10.57
CA THR A 3 10.18 -11.90 11.26
C THR A 3 11.27 -11.23 10.44
N GLY A 4 12.21 -12.01 9.90
CA GLY A 4 13.27 -11.48 9.04
C GLY A 4 12.73 -10.90 7.73
N LEU A 5 11.74 -11.57 7.11
CA LEU A 5 11.11 -11.10 5.88
C LEU A 5 10.52 -9.69 6.03
N TRP A 6 9.79 -9.45 7.11
CA TRP A 6 9.06 -8.20 7.32
C TRP A 6 9.87 -7.12 8.02
N PHE A 7 10.74 -7.48 8.97
CA PHE A 7 11.36 -6.54 9.90
C PHE A 7 12.88 -6.38 9.72
N ASP A 8 13.56 -7.21 8.92
CA ASP A 8 14.99 -7.01 8.69
C ASP A 8 15.25 -5.75 7.87
N LEU A 9 16.07 -4.88 8.45
CA LEU A 9 16.52 -3.66 7.81
C LEU A 9 17.37 -3.98 6.58
N HIS A 10 17.15 -3.24 5.49
CA HIS A 10 18.00 -3.25 4.32
C HIS A 10 18.15 -1.85 3.75
N ARG A 11 19.29 -1.65 3.08
CA ARG A 11 19.51 -0.46 2.28
C ARG A 11 18.73 -0.59 0.98
N ARG A 12 17.78 0.32 0.75
CA ARG A 12 17.06 0.45 -0.51
C ARG A 12 17.76 1.51 -1.34
N GLY A 13 18.20 1.13 -2.54
CA GLY A 13 19.11 1.90 -3.39
C GLY A 13 18.85 3.41 -3.37
N GLY A 14 19.86 4.18 -2.93
CA GLY A 14 19.85 5.63 -3.01
C GLY A 14 19.31 6.39 -1.79
N THR A 15 18.86 5.74 -0.73
CA THR A 15 18.57 6.39 0.56
C THR A 15 19.71 6.18 1.55
N SER A 16 19.97 7.16 2.42
CA SER A 16 20.97 7.05 3.49
C SER A 16 20.51 6.15 4.64
N GLY A 17 19.21 5.84 4.73
CA GLY A 17 18.60 4.98 5.73
C GLY A 17 18.48 3.52 5.30
N CYS A 18 18.42 2.62 6.28
CA CYS A 18 17.94 1.26 6.10
C CYS A 18 16.46 1.24 6.51
N SER A 19 15.59 0.63 5.69
CA SER A 19 14.19 0.38 6.07
C SER A 19 13.82 -1.08 5.93
N SER A 20 12.76 -1.47 6.62
CA SER A 20 12.17 -2.80 6.57
C SER A 20 11.03 -2.88 5.55
N ALA A 21 10.65 -4.10 5.17
CA ALA A 21 9.47 -4.28 4.32
C ALA A 21 8.19 -3.80 5.02
N PHE A 22 8.09 -4.00 6.34
CA PHE A 22 6.96 -3.54 7.13
C PHE A 22 6.81 -2.02 7.09
N GLU A 23 7.90 -1.28 7.34
CA GLU A 23 7.88 0.19 7.28
C GLU A 23 7.42 0.67 5.90
N HIS A 24 8.00 0.12 4.84
CA HIS A 24 7.64 0.55 3.49
C HIS A 24 6.18 0.23 3.13
N VAL A 25 5.69 -0.97 3.47
CA VAL A 25 4.34 -1.42 3.06
C VAL A 25 3.25 -0.81 3.93
N PHE A 26 3.43 -0.83 5.26
CA PHE A 26 2.38 -0.45 6.21
C PHE A 26 2.52 0.98 6.74
N VAL A 27 3.73 1.49 6.93
CA VAL A 27 3.96 2.83 7.51
C VAL A 27 4.04 3.90 6.42
N GLY A 28 4.70 3.59 5.31
CA GLY A 28 5.01 4.54 4.25
C GLY A 28 6.23 5.41 4.54
N GLU A 29 6.81 5.97 3.49
CA GLU A 29 8.01 6.80 3.55
C GLU A 29 7.88 8.01 2.63
N ILE A 30 8.36 9.18 3.07
CA ILE A 30 8.54 10.34 2.19
C ILE A 30 9.98 10.32 1.67
N LYS A 31 10.14 10.09 0.38
CA LYS A 31 11.43 10.17 -0.29
C LYS A 31 11.75 11.63 -0.56
N ARG A 32 12.91 12.09 -0.07
CA ARG A 32 13.39 13.49 -0.23
C ARG A 32 14.46 13.66 -1.30
N ARG A 33 14.71 12.63 -2.12
CA ARG A 33 15.82 12.63 -3.09
C ARG A 33 15.27 12.85 -4.50
N GLY A 34 15.39 14.07 -5.00
CA GLY A 34 14.80 14.51 -6.26
C GLY A 34 13.54 15.32 -6.00
N GLU A 35 12.38 14.71 -6.22
CA GLU A 35 11.08 15.27 -5.89
C GLU A 35 10.58 14.63 -4.58
N GLU A 36 9.82 15.38 -3.79
CA GLU A 36 9.17 14.83 -2.60
C GLU A 36 8.03 13.89 -3.04
N GLU A 37 8.16 12.61 -2.70
CA GLU A 37 7.19 11.58 -3.09
C GLU A 37 6.84 10.71 -1.89
N VAL A 38 5.55 10.43 -1.70
CA VAL A 38 5.08 9.41 -0.76
C VAL A 38 5.17 8.02 -1.38
N SER A 39 6.10 7.21 -0.90
CA SER A 39 6.28 5.82 -1.29
C SER A 39 5.64 4.87 -0.28
N GLY A 40 4.98 3.82 -0.75
CA GLY A 40 4.18 2.95 0.12
C GLY A 40 2.92 3.65 0.63
N PHE A 41 2.56 3.44 1.89
CA PHE A 41 1.38 4.05 2.52
C PHE A 41 0.05 3.64 1.86
N HIS A 42 -0.27 2.36 1.95
CA HIS A 42 -1.52 1.76 1.42
C HIS A 42 -2.42 1.16 2.50
N ASN A 43 -2.01 1.20 3.77
CA ASN A 43 -2.74 0.59 4.87
C ASN A 43 -3.77 1.58 5.46
N TRP A 44 -5.02 1.13 5.62
CA TRP A 44 -6.11 1.99 6.08
C TRP A 44 -5.99 2.40 7.55
N LEU A 45 -5.40 1.56 8.41
CA LEU A 45 -5.17 1.91 9.82
C LEU A 45 -4.11 3.01 9.94
N GLN A 46 -3.02 2.91 9.17
CA GLN A 46 -2.03 3.97 9.09
C GLN A 46 -2.66 5.26 8.56
N PHE A 47 -3.52 5.18 7.54
CA PHE A 47 -4.22 6.34 7.01
C PHE A 47 -5.06 7.02 8.09
N TYR A 48 -5.91 6.26 8.78
CA TYR A 48 -6.73 6.73 9.89
C TYR A 48 -5.89 7.38 10.99
N LEU A 49 -4.80 6.76 11.41
CA LEU A 49 -3.94 7.28 12.48
C LEU A 49 -3.22 8.57 12.09
N GLU A 50 -2.83 8.72 10.83
CA GLU A 50 -2.15 9.92 10.34
C GLU A 50 -3.13 11.07 10.06
N GLU A 51 -4.34 10.76 9.59
CA GLU A 51 -5.44 11.71 9.45
C GLU A 51 -5.87 12.25 10.82
N ALA A 52 -6.02 11.38 11.82
CA ALA A 52 -6.33 11.79 13.19
C ALA A 52 -5.26 12.70 13.83
N LYS A 53 -4.02 12.64 13.35
CA LYS A 53 -2.92 13.54 13.77
C LYS A 53 -2.87 14.85 12.97
N GLY A 54 -3.77 15.06 12.00
CA GLY A 54 -3.75 16.21 11.10
C GLY A 54 -2.56 16.17 10.12
N ARG A 55 -1.98 15.00 9.87
CA ARG A 55 -0.85 14.83 8.94
C ARG A 55 -1.26 14.36 7.56
N VAL A 56 -2.47 13.81 7.43
CA VAL A 56 -3.07 13.45 6.15
C VAL A 56 -4.20 14.41 5.83
N ASP A 57 -4.23 14.88 4.58
CA ASP A 57 -5.32 15.66 4.01
C ASP A 57 -5.95 14.89 2.84
N TYR A 58 -7.16 14.38 3.04
CA TYR A 58 -7.89 13.57 2.05
C TYR A 58 -8.44 14.44 0.91
N GLN A 59 -8.02 14.15 -0.32
CA GLN A 59 -8.40 14.93 -1.50
C GLN A 59 -9.54 14.30 -2.32
N GLY A 60 -10.00 13.10 -1.96
CA GLY A 60 -11.07 12.40 -2.66
C GLY A 60 -10.71 11.00 -3.12
N TYR A 61 -11.72 10.28 -3.61
CA TYR A 61 -11.56 8.96 -4.21
C TYR A 61 -11.54 9.05 -5.73
N ILE A 62 -10.84 8.11 -6.36
CA ILE A 62 -10.68 7.99 -7.80
C ILE A 62 -11.64 6.89 -8.27
N PHE A 63 -12.52 7.24 -9.20
CA PHE A 63 -13.50 6.30 -9.74
C PHE A 63 -12.82 5.15 -10.50
N PRO A 64 -13.33 3.91 -10.35
CA PRO A 64 -12.97 2.78 -11.18
C PRO A 64 -13.13 3.09 -12.67
N ARG A 65 -12.35 2.45 -13.54
CA ARG A 65 -12.44 2.67 -14.99
C ARG A 65 -13.72 2.08 -15.58
N ARG A 66 -14.29 1.04 -14.96
CA ARG A 66 -15.58 0.45 -15.33
C ARG A 66 -16.72 1.36 -14.85
N ARG A 67 -17.47 1.89 -15.82
CA ARG A 67 -18.65 2.74 -15.57
C ARG A 67 -19.66 2.04 -14.66
N GLY A 68 -20.14 2.75 -13.64
CA GLY A 68 -21.33 2.36 -12.85
C GLY A 68 -21.06 1.92 -11.42
N GLN A 69 -19.81 1.79 -10.98
CA GLN A 69 -19.47 1.53 -9.59
C GLN A 69 -19.08 2.84 -8.90
N ILE A 70 -20.03 3.43 -8.19
CA ILE A 70 -19.79 4.56 -7.29
C ILE A 70 -19.49 3.96 -5.92
N PRO A 71 -18.32 4.21 -5.33
CA PRO A 71 -18.04 3.75 -3.98
C PRO A 71 -19.06 4.28 -2.97
N ASP A 72 -19.51 3.40 -2.07
CA ASP A 72 -20.39 3.71 -0.95
C ASP A 72 -19.72 3.41 0.40
N SER A 73 -20.46 3.53 1.51
CA SER A 73 -19.94 3.29 2.85
C SER A 73 -19.50 1.84 3.11
N GLU A 74 -19.95 0.89 2.29
CA GLU A 74 -19.64 -0.53 2.42
C GLU A 74 -18.48 -0.95 1.50
N THR A 75 -17.91 0.00 0.74
CA THR A 75 -16.84 -0.29 -0.20
C THR A 75 -15.51 -0.54 0.51
N GLN A 76 -14.98 -1.76 0.39
CA GLN A 76 -13.78 -2.21 1.10
C GLN A 76 -12.48 -2.10 0.28
N VAL A 77 -12.56 -1.70 -0.99
CA VAL A 77 -11.39 -1.42 -1.84
C VAL A 77 -11.57 -0.05 -2.46
N LEU A 78 -10.75 0.91 -2.03
CA LEU A 78 -10.82 2.30 -2.50
C LEU A 78 -9.50 2.73 -3.09
N THR A 79 -9.56 3.45 -4.20
CA THR A 79 -8.43 4.23 -4.72
C THR A 79 -8.63 5.67 -4.28
N ILE A 80 -7.69 6.22 -3.52
CA ILE A 80 -7.77 7.54 -2.93
C ILE A 80 -6.55 8.39 -3.28
N GLN A 81 -6.75 9.71 -3.23
CA GLN A 81 -5.71 10.71 -3.33
C GLN A 81 -5.65 11.47 -2.00
N PHE A 82 -4.44 11.75 -1.51
CA PHE A 82 -4.26 12.53 -0.28
C PHE A 82 -2.89 13.19 -0.25
N GLU A 83 -2.73 14.21 0.59
CA GLU A 83 -1.41 14.72 0.98
C GLU A 83 -1.00 14.13 2.32
N TRP A 84 0.29 13.82 2.49
CA TRP A 84 0.86 13.43 3.77
C TRP A 84 2.02 14.35 4.13
N ASN A 85 1.88 15.11 5.22
CA ASN A 85 2.81 16.17 5.62
C ASN A 85 3.11 17.17 4.48
N GLY A 86 2.08 17.54 3.70
CA GLY A 86 2.21 18.47 2.56
C GLY A 86 2.78 17.85 1.28
N VAL A 87 3.02 16.53 1.25
CA VAL A 87 3.50 15.82 0.05
C VAL A 87 2.36 15.04 -0.58
N LEU A 88 2.05 15.33 -1.84
CA LEU A 88 0.97 14.69 -2.57
C LEU A 88 1.27 13.21 -2.86
N LYS A 89 0.32 12.35 -2.52
CA LYS A 89 0.19 11.00 -3.05
C LYS A 89 -0.99 10.95 -4.01
N SER A 90 -0.69 10.96 -5.31
CA SER A 90 -1.70 11.07 -6.38
C SER A 90 -2.65 9.87 -6.44
N VAL A 91 -2.16 8.66 -6.17
CA VAL A 91 -2.95 7.43 -6.25
C VAL A 91 -2.51 6.46 -5.16
N SER A 92 -3.46 6.00 -4.34
CA SER A 92 -3.27 4.91 -3.40
C SER A 92 -4.50 4.01 -3.35
N SER A 93 -4.36 2.76 -3.78
CA SER A 93 -5.40 1.75 -3.54
C SER A 93 -5.21 1.14 -2.15
N THR A 94 -6.28 1.10 -1.38
CA THR A 94 -6.30 0.72 0.04
C THR A 94 -7.41 -0.30 0.28
N LEU A 95 -7.11 -1.35 1.07
CA LEU A 95 -8.12 -2.27 1.59
C LEU A 95 -8.68 -1.69 2.89
N VAL A 96 -9.96 -1.34 2.94
CA VAL A 96 -10.61 -0.67 4.07
C VAL A 96 -11.32 -1.69 4.95
N GLY A 97 -11.09 -1.60 6.26
CA GLY A 97 -11.75 -2.45 7.26
C GLY A 97 -11.16 -3.87 7.38
N VAL A 98 -10.10 -4.19 6.62
CA VAL A 98 -9.38 -5.47 6.75
C VAL A 98 -8.47 -5.46 7.98
N SER A 99 -8.16 -6.64 8.53
CA SER A 99 -7.19 -6.72 9.63
C SER A 99 -5.74 -6.69 9.13
N PRO A 100 -4.77 -6.18 9.93
CA PRO A 100 -3.36 -6.19 9.54
C PRO A 100 -2.86 -7.59 9.18
N GLU A 101 -3.29 -8.63 9.90
CA GLU A 101 -2.90 -10.01 9.63
C GLU A 101 -3.43 -10.52 8.29
N PHE A 102 -4.57 -10.02 7.79
CA PHE A 102 -5.06 -10.35 6.46
C PHE A 102 -4.09 -9.85 5.38
N GLU A 103 -3.68 -8.57 5.47
CA GLU A 103 -2.71 -7.99 4.54
C GLU A 103 -1.35 -8.68 4.64
N VAL A 104 -0.82 -8.88 5.85
CA VAL A 104 0.46 -9.58 6.07
C VAL A 104 0.42 -10.99 5.48
N ALA A 105 -0.66 -11.75 5.69
CA ALA A 105 -0.80 -13.10 5.16
C ALA A 105 -0.86 -13.11 3.63
N LEU A 106 -1.71 -12.26 3.03
CA LEU A 106 -1.88 -12.16 1.59
C LEU A 106 -0.57 -11.76 0.90
N TYR A 107 0.09 -10.73 1.42
CA TYR A 107 1.33 -10.20 0.84
C TYR A 107 2.50 -11.17 0.99
N THR A 108 2.57 -11.87 2.12
CA THR A 108 3.56 -12.95 2.32
C THR A 108 3.34 -14.08 1.32
N LEU A 109 2.08 -14.47 1.08
CA LEU A 109 1.73 -15.50 0.11
C LEU A 109 2.16 -15.07 -1.30
N CYS A 110 1.77 -13.87 -1.75
CA CYS A 110 2.18 -13.32 -3.04
C CYS A 110 3.71 -13.26 -3.18
N PHE A 111 4.43 -12.91 -2.11
CA PHE A 111 5.89 -12.89 -2.13
C PHE A 111 6.51 -14.28 -2.38
N PHE A 112 6.04 -15.32 -1.69
CA PHE A 112 6.64 -16.66 -1.79
C PHE A 112 6.20 -17.46 -3.02
N VAL A 113 4.93 -17.40 -3.38
CA VAL A 113 4.35 -18.27 -4.43
C VAL A 113 3.81 -17.50 -5.62
N GLY A 114 3.70 -16.17 -5.52
CA GLY A 114 3.15 -15.32 -6.56
C GLY A 114 4.15 -14.83 -7.58
N GLN A 115 3.71 -13.88 -8.40
CA GLN A 115 4.53 -13.15 -9.38
C GLN A 115 4.54 -11.66 -9.04
N GLU A 116 4.98 -10.80 -9.95
CA GLU A 116 4.82 -9.35 -9.76
C GLU A 116 3.35 -8.94 -9.82
N ASP A 117 2.57 -9.59 -10.68
CA ASP A 117 1.13 -9.43 -10.84
C ASP A 117 0.41 -10.65 -10.27
N ASN A 118 -0.54 -10.43 -9.36
CA ASN A 118 -1.29 -11.49 -8.70
C ASN A 118 -2.77 -11.13 -8.67
N HIS A 119 -3.48 -11.51 -9.74
CA HIS A 119 -4.93 -11.28 -9.84
C HIS A 119 -5.68 -12.23 -8.90
N VAL A 120 -6.41 -11.67 -7.94
CA VAL A 120 -7.17 -12.39 -6.93
C VAL A 120 -8.57 -11.77 -6.80
N GLN A 121 -9.54 -12.61 -6.44
CA GLN A 121 -10.89 -12.18 -6.16
C GLN A 121 -11.06 -12.06 -4.64
N LEU A 122 -11.10 -10.83 -4.12
CA LEU A 122 -11.34 -10.55 -2.70
C LEU A 122 -12.80 -10.20 -2.49
N GLY A 123 -13.62 -11.19 -2.12
CA GLY A 123 -15.07 -11.00 -2.05
C GLY A 123 -15.62 -10.53 -3.40
N PRO A 124 -16.33 -9.39 -3.49
CA PRO A 124 -16.82 -8.85 -4.75
C PRO A 124 -15.75 -8.09 -5.57
N TYR A 125 -14.55 -7.88 -5.02
CA TYR A 125 -13.53 -7.01 -5.63
C TYR A 125 -12.46 -7.81 -6.39
N PRO A 126 -12.40 -7.72 -7.72
CA PRO A 126 -11.23 -8.18 -8.47
C PRO A 126 -10.08 -7.20 -8.23
N VAL A 127 -8.96 -7.71 -7.71
CA VAL A 127 -7.77 -6.90 -7.43
C VAL A 127 -6.52 -7.60 -7.93
N ASN A 128 -5.55 -6.79 -8.32
CA ASN A 128 -4.20 -7.24 -8.58
C ASN A 128 -3.32 -6.87 -7.40
N ILE A 129 -2.78 -7.87 -6.70
CA ILE A 129 -1.77 -7.63 -5.67
C ILE A 129 -0.41 -7.50 -6.35
N LYS A 130 0.06 -6.27 -6.52
CA LYS A 130 1.40 -5.98 -7.03
C LYS A 130 2.42 -6.36 -5.98
N CYS A 131 3.40 -7.18 -6.33
CA CYS A 131 4.46 -7.62 -5.42
C CYS A 131 5.85 -7.47 -6.06
N TYR A 132 6.53 -6.39 -5.73
CA TYR A 132 7.90 -6.12 -6.17
C TYR A 132 8.92 -6.73 -5.21
N ARG A 133 9.87 -7.50 -5.76
CA ARG A 133 10.94 -8.15 -4.99
C ARG A 133 12.27 -7.42 -5.14
N LEU A 134 13.05 -7.40 -4.06
CA LEU A 134 14.44 -6.94 -4.03
C LEU A 134 15.32 -8.13 -3.63
N GLY A 135 15.67 -8.98 -4.59
CA GLY A 135 16.28 -10.28 -4.31
C GLY A 135 15.34 -11.15 -3.47
N GLU A 136 15.81 -11.60 -2.30
CA GLU A 136 15.02 -12.41 -1.36
C GLU A 136 14.20 -11.57 -0.37
N ARG A 137 13.93 -10.30 -0.67
CA ARG A 137 13.20 -9.38 0.20
C ARG A 137 11.97 -8.81 -0.50
N ILE A 138 10.96 -8.45 0.29
CA ILE A 138 9.83 -7.64 -0.19
C ILE A 138 10.33 -6.22 -0.42
N GLY A 139 10.27 -5.77 -1.68
CA GLY A 139 10.49 -4.37 -2.04
C GLY A 139 9.24 -3.55 -1.75
N SER A 140 8.13 -3.87 -2.39
CA SER A 140 6.85 -3.22 -2.18
C SER A 140 5.73 -4.20 -2.49
N VAL A 141 4.62 -4.12 -1.76
CA VAL A 141 3.44 -4.94 -2.03
C VAL A 141 2.18 -4.17 -1.63
N PHE A 142 1.21 -4.12 -2.53
CA PHE A 142 0.00 -3.31 -2.38
C PHE A 142 -1.08 -3.77 -3.39
N PRO A 143 -2.37 -3.51 -3.13
CA PRO A 143 -3.43 -3.84 -4.06
C PRO A 143 -3.51 -2.80 -5.17
N ILE A 144 -4.00 -3.20 -6.34
CA ILE A 144 -4.52 -2.32 -7.37
C ILE A 144 -5.91 -2.82 -7.70
N SER A 145 -6.89 -1.92 -7.71
CA SER A 145 -8.24 -2.27 -8.16
C SER A 145 -8.23 -2.53 -9.67
N ASP A 146 -8.70 -3.70 -10.11
CA ASP A 146 -8.88 -4.04 -11.54
C ASP A 146 -10.22 -3.50 -12.11
N CYS A 147 -10.93 -2.71 -11.29
CA CYS A 147 -12.24 -2.15 -11.57
C CYS A 147 -12.13 -0.84 -12.37
#